data_AF-A0A2D4PA24-F1
#
_entry.id   AF-A0A2D4PA24-F1
#
_cell.length_a   1.000
_cell.length_b   1.000
_cell.length_c   1.000
_cell.angle_alpha   90.00
_cell.angle_beta   90.00
_cell.angle_gamma   90.00
#
_symmetry.space_group_name_H-M   'P 1'
#
loop_
_entity.id
_entity.type
_entity.pdbx_description
1 polymer ?
#
loop_
_entity_poly.entity_id
_entity_poly.type
_entity_poly.pdbx_seq_one_letter_code
_entity_poly.pdbx_strand_id
1 'polypeptide(L)'
;SPKLQVRNVVNWFAIQEESFLNSSYTIRIKDKVSYDIYRPDYSCLTRLLQVNASVQEIVASLVDCQDWIKDWILVKVNSAGDKVVLPMEAFGVFTSLGLNERLFAVSVQELHNLVPHPEQLGPSIGSWESLDFISSKDLANQLTEHDWNLFKSIHQVELIYYVVGPQKFPSATTANVERFLRRFNELQFWITTELCLCGDVIKRAQLLRKFIKLAA
;
A
#
# COMPACT_ATOMS: atom_id res chain seq x y z
N SER A 1 -22.33 30.60 -19.55
CA SER A 1 -23.12 29.37 -19.60
C SER A 1 -22.29 28.22 -20.16
N PRO A 2 -22.50 26.97 -19.69
CA PRO A 2 -21.40 26.09 -19.30
C PRO A 2 -21.36 24.71 -19.98
N LYS A 3 -20.29 23.97 -19.66
CA LYS A 3 -20.03 22.51 -19.73
C LYS A 3 -19.69 21.89 -21.10
N LEU A 4 -18.53 21.21 -21.11
CA LEU A 4 -18.48 19.78 -21.43
C LEU A 4 -17.57 19.08 -20.40
N GLN A 5 -18.20 18.22 -19.60
CA GLN A 5 -17.56 17.27 -18.68
C GLN A 5 -16.92 16.15 -19.50
N VAL A 6 -15.70 15.74 -19.13
CA VAL A 6 -15.25 14.37 -19.38
C VAL A 6 -14.81 13.79 -18.03
N ARG A 7 -15.61 12.84 -17.54
CA ARG A 7 -15.26 11.96 -16.41
C ARG A 7 -14.00 11.19 -16.82
N ASN A 8 -12.87 11.47 -16.17
CA ASN A 8 -11.71 10.59 -16.29
C ASN A 8 -11.94 9.36 -15.44
N VAL A 9 -12.34 8.28 -16.12
CA VAL A 9 -12.16 6.91 -15.67
C VAL A 9 -10.66 6.66 -15.60
N VAL A 10 -10.17 6.26 -14.44
CA VAL A 10 -8.76 5.91 -14.25
C VAL A 10 -8.49 4.62 -15.02
N ASN A 11 -7.84 4.73 -16.17
CA ASN A 11 -7.46 3.60 -17.00
C ASN A 11 -6.02 3.21 -16.65
N TRP A 12 -5.86 2.21 -15.77
CA TRP A 12 -4.57 1.74 -15.27
C TRP A 12 -3.76 0.91 -16.28
N PHE A 13 -4.30 0.62 -17.47
CA PHE A 13 -3.65 -0.24 -18.44
C PHE A 13 -3.68 0.37 -19.84
N ALA A 14 -2.47 0.57 -20.38
CA ALA A 14 -2.10 0.89 -21.77
C ALA A 14 -1.79 2.36 -22.10
N ILE A 15 -0.49 2.71 -22.07
CA ILE A 15 0.20 3.35 -23.21
C ILE A 15 1.58 2.69 -23.38
N GLN A 16 1.83 2.30 -24.64
CA GLN A 16 2.94 1.53 -25.21
C GLN A 16 4.27 2.30 -25.36
N GLU A 17 5.35 1.52 -25.22
CA GLU A 17 6.59 1.45 -26.02
C GLU A 17 7.57 2.65 -26.18
N GLU A 18 8.81 2.30 -25.83
CA GLU A 18 10.13 2.80 -26.24
C GLU A 18 10.80 3.98 -25.51
N SER A 19 12.00 3.66 -24.99
CA SER A 19 13.12 4.52 -24.54
C SER A 19 13.15 5.13 -23.12
N PHE A 20 12.53 4.49 -22.11
CA PHE A 20 12.70 4.88 -20.67
C PHE A 20 12.90 3.70 -19.68
N LEU A 21 13.47 2.59 -20.13
CA LEU A 21 13.82 1.48 -19.25
C LEU A 21 15.03 1.85 -18.37
N ASN A 22 14.83 2.60 -17.27
CA ASN A 22 15.64 2.48 -16.04
C ASN A 22 15.27 3.39 -14.84
N SER A 23 14.18 4.19 -14.80
CA SER A 23 13.95 5.03 -13.59
C SER A 23 12.52 5.23 -13.05
N SER A 24 11.46 4.64 -13.61
CA SER A 24 10.10 4.93 -13.12
C SER A 24 9.70 4.18 -11.84
N TYR A 25 10.39 3.10 -11.46
CA TYR A 25 10.00 2.24 -10.33
C TYR A 25 10.68 2.60 -9.01
N THR A 26 11.82 3.30 -9.05
CA THR A 26 12.65 3.56 -7.88
C THR A 26 12.14 4.74 -7.09
N ILE A 27 11.78 4.49 -5.83
CA ILE A 27 11.41 5.52 -4.87
C ILE A 27 12.69 6.07 -4.27
N ARG A 28 12.89 7.39 -4.36
CA ARG A 28 14.06 8.10 -3.82
C ARG A 28 13.66 8.94 -2.63
N ILE A 29 14.64 9.23 -1.77
CA ILE A 29 14.45 10.02 -0.56
C ILE A 29 13.83 11.41 -0.81
N LYS A 30 14.19 12.05 -1.94
CA LYS A 30 13.71 13.39 -2.30
C LYS A 30 12.33 13.37 -2.95
N ASP A 31 11.81 12.20 -3.30
CA ASP A 31 10.52 12.10 -3.94
C ASP A 31 9.43 12.49 -2.94
N LYS A 32 8.35 13.08 -3.46
CA LYS A 32 7.17 13.39 -2.67
C LYS A 32 6.05 12.42 -3.03
N VAL A 33 5.38 11.90 -2.03
CA VAL A 33 4.27 10.94 -2.18
C VAL A 33 3.02 11.47 -1.53
N SER A 34 1.89 10.98 -2.01
CA SER A 34 0.56 11.30 -1.50
C SER A 34 0.29 10.50 -0.24
N TYR A 35 0.24 11.17 0.91
CA TYR A 35 -0.16 10.58 2.19
C TYR A 35 -1.66 10.74 2.34
N ASP A 36 -2.37 9.63 2.26
CA ASP A 36 -3.80 9.58 2.55
C ASP A 36 -4.00 9.29 4.04
N ILE A 37 -4.51 10.30 4.75
CA ILE A 37 -4.69 10.29 6.20
C ILE A 37 -6.18 10.40 6.50
N TYR A 38 -6.74 9.38 7.11
CA TYR A 38 -8.17 9.29 7.33
C TYR A 38 -8.56 9.90 8.68
N ARG A 39 -9.79 10.39 8.76
CA ARG A 39 -10.44 10.76 10.03
C ARG A 39 -11.35 9.64 10.53
N PRO A 40 -11.85 9.72 11.78
CA PRO A 40 -12.81 8.76 12.31
C PRO A 40 -14.11 8.64 11.49
N ASP A 41 -14.49 9.70 10.76
CA ASP A 41 -15.65 9.73 9.86
C ASP A 41 -15.33 9.21 8.44
N TYR A 42 -14.13 8.65 8.25
CA TYR A 42 -13.59 8.16 6.97
C TYR A 42 -13.32 9.23 5.91
N SER A 43 -13.42 10.53 6.25
CA SER A 43 -12.94 11.57 5.34
C SER A 43 -11.42 11.44 5.15
N CYS A 44 -10.97 11.51 3.89
CA CYS A 44 -9.57 11.39 3.53
C CYS A 44 -8.91 12.77 3.40
N LEU A 45 -7.83 12.98 4.14
CA LEU A 45 -6.94 14.12 4.04
C LEU A 45 -5.68 13.70 3.29
N THR A 46 -5.60 14.12 2.03
CA THR A 46 -4.41 13.87 1.22
C THR A 46 -3.37 14.99 1.42
N ARG A 47 -2.12 14.61 1.70
CA ARG A 47 -0.98 15.52 1.87
C ARG A 47 0.22 15.06 1.05
N LEU A 48 0.84 15.98 0.32
CA LEU A 48 2.02 15.69 -0.50
C LEU A 48 3.30 15.96 0.29
N LEU A 49 3.91 14.90 0.85
CA LEU A 49 5.07 14.99 1.75
C LEU A 49 6.24 14.14 1.23
N GLN A 50 7.44 14.34 1.78
CA GLN A 50 8.59 13.50 1.44
C GLN A 50 8.38 12.04 1.84
N VAL A 51 9.02 11.11 1.13
CA VAL A 51 8.88 9.67 1.39
C VAL A 51 9.25 9.27 2.83
N ASN A 52 10.26 9.91 3.40
CA ASN A 52 10.72 9.67 4.77
C ASN A 52 10.14 10.65 5.80
N ALA A 53 9.05 11.37 5.47
CA ALA A 53 8.49 12.36 6.37
C ALA A 53 8.25 11.78 7.77
N SER A 54 8.59 12.56 8.79
CA SER A 54 8.33 12.20 10.18
C SER A 54 6.86 12.31 10.51
N VAL A 55 6.41 11.59 11.54
CA VAL A 55 5.06 11.75 12.08
C VAL A 55 4.81 13.20 12.52
N GLN A 56 5.82 13.86 13.11
CA GLN A 56 5.74 15.28 13.46
C GLN A 56 5.46 16.17 12.23
N GLU A 57 6.14 15.94 11.10
CA GLU A 57 5.91 16.68 9.86
C GLU A 57 4.53 16.40 9.26
N ILE A 58 4.07 15.14 9.33
CA ILE A 58 2.74 14.74 8.89
C ILE A 58 1.67 15.48 9.71
N VAL A 59 1.76 15.43 11.04
CA VAL A 59 0.86 16.11 11.98
C VAL A 59 0.90 17.62 11.76
N ALA A 60 2.09 18.22 11.61
CA ALA A 60 2.23 19.65 11.33
C ALA A 60 1.58 20.07 9.99
N SER A 61 1.56 19.18 8.99
CA SER A 61 0.93 19.45 7.68
C SER A 61 -0.60 19.48 7.70
N LEU A 62 -1.22 19.10 8.83
CA LEU A 62 -2.67 19.01 8.99
C LEU A 62 -3.25 20.22 9.76
N VAL A 63 -2.42 21.14 10.24
CA VAL A 63 -2.81 22.31 11.05
C VAL A 63 -3.77 23.26 10.31
N ASP A 64 -3.75 23.25 8.98
CA ASP A 64 -4.62 24.04 8.11
C ASP A 64 -6.03 23.45 7.94
N CYS A 65 -6.29 22.27 8.51
CA CYS A 65 -7.60 21.63 8.42
C CYS A 65 -8.62 22.32 9.33
N GLN A 66 -9.85 22.47 8.81
CA GLN A 66 -10.96 23.16 9.48
C GLN A 66 -11.29 22.62 10.90
N ASP A 67 -11.05 21.32 11.12
CA ASP A 67 -11.34 20.61 12.37
C ASP A 67 -10.07 20.32 13.20
N TRP A 68 -8.95 20.97 12.90
CA TRP A 68 -7.68 20.70 13.57
C TRP A 68 -7.76 20.96 15.09
N ILE A 69 -7.41 19.95 15.88
CA ILE A 69 -7.23 20.05 17.32
C ILE A 69 -5.75 19.82 17.62
N LYS A 70 -5.16 20.63 18.52
CA LYS A 70 -3.73 20.55 18.89
C LYS A 70 -3.27 19.19 19.42
N ASP A 71 -4.21 18.30 19.74
CA ASP A 71 -3.96 16.99 20.37
C ASP A 71 -4.14 15.81 19.40
N TRP A 72 -4.09 16.05 18.09
CA TRP A 72 -4.14 14.97 17.11
C TRP A 72 -2.88 14.10 17.15
N ILE A 73 -3.12 12.80 17.22
CA ILE A 73 -2.11 11.76 17.12
C ILE A 73 -2.30 11.00 15.82
N LEU A 74 -1.19 10.51 15.26
CA LEU A 74 -1.22 9.66 14.08
C LEU A 74 -1.26 8.19 14.50
N VAL A 75 -2.22 7.45 13.96
CA VAL A 75 -2.49 6.07 14.33
C VAL A 75 -2.51 5.22 13.08
N LYS A 76 -1.81 4.09 13.14
CA LYS A 76 -1.90 3.04 12.13
C LYS A 76 -2.99 2.07 12.55
N VAL A 77 -3.94 1.80 11.67
CA VAL A 77 -5.03 0.85 11.90
C VAL A 77 -4.97 -0.25 10.85
N ASN A 78 -5.04 -1.52 11.27
CA ASN A 78 -5.10 -2.66 10.34
C ASN A 78 -6.55 -3.09 10.04
N SER A 79 -6.71 -4.06 9.14
CA SER A 79 -8.03 -4.59 8.75
C SER A 79 -8.76 -5.36 9.87
N ALA A 80 -8.05 -5.80 10.91
CA ALA A 80 -8.63 -6.47 12.07
C ALA A 80 -9.11 -5.50 13.16
N GLY A 81 -8.78 -4.21 13.06
CA GLY A 81 -9.10 -3.21 14.08
C GLY A 81 -8.01 -2.98 15.11
N ASP A 82 -6.84 -3.61 14.97
CA ASP A 82 -5.69 -3.29 15.81
C ASP A 82 -5.18 -1.89 15.48
N LYS A 83 -4.81 -1.16 16.53
CA LYS A 83 -4.43 0.25 16.48
C LYS A 83 -3.05 0.41 17.08
N VAL A 84 -2.16 1.07 16.36
CA VAL A 84 -0.81 1.40 16.83
C VAL A 84 -0.62 2.89 16.73
N VAL A 85 -0.44 3.55 17.89
CA VAL A 85 -0.08 4.97 17.93
C VAL A 85 1.37 5.11 17.47
N LEU A 86 1.60 5.99 16.50
CA LEU A 86 2.93 6.19 15.93
C LEU A 86 3.69 7.27 16.71
N PRO A 87 4.95 7.02 17.13
CA PRO A 87 5.79 8.03 17.78
C PRO A 87 6.04 9.23 16.86
N MET A 88 6.17 10.43 17.42
CA MET A 88 6.38 11.67 16.64
C MET A 88 7.71 11.65 15.85
N GLU A 89 8.71 10.94 16.38
CA GLU A 89 10.04 10.77 15.80
C GLU A 89 10.10 9.60 14.81
N ALA A 90 9.00 8.89 14.53
CA ALA A 90 8.99 7.85 13.52
C ALA A 90 9.02 8.45 12.10
N PHE A 91 9.84 7.86 11.22
CA PHE A 91 10.02 8.26 9.83
C PHE A 91 9.51 7.17 8.88
N GLY A 92 9.10 7.56 7.67
CA GLY A 92 8.74 6.59 6.62
C GLY A 92 7.49 5.76 6.94
N VAL A 93 6.64 6.23 7.85
CA VAL A 93 5.50 5.45 8.35
C VAL A 93 4.52 5.04 7.26
N PHE A 94 4.41 5.83 6.18
CA PHE A 94 3.55 5.54 5.04
C PHE A 94 4.07 4.39 4.17
N THR A 95 5.38 4.33 3.92
CA THR A 95 5.96 3.23 3.12
C THR A 95 5.98 1.92 3.89
N SER A 96 6.03 2.00 5.22
CA SER A 96 5.99 0.85 6.13
C SER A 96 4.59 0.25 6.35
N LEU A 97 3.54 0.85 5.78
CA LEU A 97 2.16 0.34 5.91
C LEU A 97 2.02 -1.04 5.26
N GLY A 98 1.37 -1.95 5.98
CA GLY A 98 0.85 -3.21 5.43
C GLY A 98 -0.24 -2.98 4.37
N LEU A 99 -0.64 -4.06 3.68
CA LEU A 99 -1.53 -4.00 2.51
C LEU A 99 -2.82 -3.21 2.75
N ASN A 100 -3.52 -3.59 3.81
CA ASN A 100 -4.81 -3.01 4.20
C ASN A 100 -4.66 -2.21 5.50
N GLU A 101 -3.46 -1.70 5.78
CA GLU A 101 -3.28 -0.71 6.85
C GLU A 101 -3.55 0.69 6.30
N ARG A 102 -4.03 1.57 7.17
CA ARG A 102 -4.29 2.98 6.87
C ARG A 102 -3.82 3.85 8.03
N LEU A 103 -3.45 5.08 7.69
CA LEU A 103 -3.12 6.11 8.67
C LEU A 103 -4.39 6.87 9.01
N PHE A 104 -4.58 7.12 10.30
CA PHE A 104 -5.66 7.93 10.82
C PHE A 104 -5.10 9.07 11.68
N ALA A 105 -5.66 10.26 11.54
CA ALA A 105 -5.44 11.37 12.45
C ALA A 105 -6.66 11.48 13.36
N VAL A 106 -6.43 11.28 14.67
CA VAL A 106 -7.50 11.22 15.67
C VAL A 106 -7.07 11.93 16.96
N SER A 107 -8.02 12.38 17.75
CA SER A 107 -7.76 12.75 19.15
C SER A 107 -7.59 11.51 20.03
N VAL A 108 -6.97 11.67 21.20
CA VAL A 108 -6.83 10.59 22.21
C VAL A 108 -8.20 10.05 22.64
N GLN A 109 -9.21 10.91 22.68
CA GLN A 109 -10.58 10.54 23.03
C GLN A 109 -11.24 9.70 21.93
N GLU A 110 -10.95 9.93 20.65
CA GLU A 110 -11.56 9.17 19.55
C GLU A 110 -10.89 7.81 19.32
N LEU A 111 -9.66 7.64 19.79
CA LEU A 111 -8.85 6.44 19.56
C LEU A 111 -9.59 5.13 19.91
N HIS A 112 -10.33 5.09 21.02
CA HIS A 112 -11.02 3.88 21.46
C HIS A 112 -12.19 3.50 20.54
N ASN A 113 -12.88 4.47 19.96
CA ASN A 113 -14.03 4.26 19.06
C ASN A 113 -13.64 4.09 17.59
N LEU A 114 -12.38 4.35 17.24
CA LEU A 114 -11.89 4.19 15.89
C LEU A 114 -12.10 2.75 15.38
N VAL A 115 -12.55 2.60 14.15
CA VAL A 115 -12.75 1.31 13.50
C VAL A 115 -12.08 1.32 12.13
N PRO A 116 -11.69 0.15 11.58
CA PRO A 116 -11.12 0.09 10.24
C PRO A 116 -12.02 0.72 9.19
N HIS A 117 -11.42 1.43 8.25
CA HIS A 117 -12.10 1.92 7.06
C HIS A 117 -12.71 0.73 6.29
N PRO A 118 -13.94 0.82 5.74
CA PRO A 118 -14.58 -0.30 5.05
C PRO A 118 -13.72 -0.93 3.94
N GLU A 119 -12.96 -0.12 3.21
CA GLU A 119 -12.03 -0.60 2.16
C GLU A 119 -10.86 -1.46 2.70
N GLN A 120 -10.54 -1.39 4.00
CA GLN A 120 -9.52 -2.24 4.62
C GLN A 120 -9.97 -3.70 4.74
N LEU A 121 -11.28 -3.97 4.71
CA LEU A 121 -11.83 -5.31 4.86
C LEU A 121 -11.58 -6.20 3.63
N GLY A 122 -11.11 -5.62 2.53
CA GLY A 122 -10.83 -6.34 1.29
C GLY A 122 -12.09 -6.71 0.52
N PRO A 123 -11.96 -7.51 -0.56
CA PRO A 123 -13.07 -7.87 -1.41
C PRO A 123 -14.01 -8.88 -0.74
N SER A 124 -15.31 -8.74 -0.96
CA SER A 124 -16.33 -9.72 -0.56
C SER A 124 -16.64 -10.76 -1.65
N ILE A 125 -16.16 -10.52 -2.88
CA ILE A 125 -16.37 -11.38 -4.04
C ILE A 125 -15.00 -11.66 -4.67
N GLY A 126 -14.69 -12.93 -4.91
CA GLY A 126 -13.43 -13.35 -5.53
C GLY A 126 -13.38 -12.99 -7.02
N SER A 127 -12.18 -12.94 -7.57
CA SER A 127 -11.93 -12.65 -8.99
C SER A 127 -11.38 -13.86 -9.76
N TRP A 128 -11.40 -15.04 -9.14
CA TRP A 128 -10.79 -16.27 -9.63
C TRP A 128 -11.26 -16.72 -11.01
N GLU A 129 -12.46 -16.34 -11.46
CA GLU A 129 -12.97 -16.66 -12.81
C GLU A 129 -12.06 -16.08 -13.90
N SER A 130 -11.46 -14.91 -13.66
CA SER A 130 -10.52 -14.29 -14.58
C SER A 130 -9.25 -15.14 -14.77
N LEU A 131 -8.88 -15.93 -13.76
CA LEU A 131 -7.67 -16.75 -13.78
C LEU A 131 -7.81 -17.95 -14.70
N ASP A 132 -9.03 -18.39 -15.03
CA ASP A 132 -9.24 -19.50 -15.96
C ASP A 132 -8.79 -19.16 -17.38
N PHE A 133 -8.81 -17.88 -17.74
CA PHE A 133 -8.46 -17.38 -19.08
C PHE A 133 -6.96 -17.12 -19.27
N ILE A 134 -6.16 -17.17 -18.20
CA ILE A 134 -4.72 -16.86 -18.24
C ILE A 134 -3.94 -18.14 -17.99
N SER A 135 -2.93 -18.46 -18.80
CA SER A 135 -2.12 -19.66 -18.53
C SER A 135 -1.28 -19.48 -17.26
N SER A 136 -0.99 -20.57 -16.52
CA SER A 136 -0.11 -20.48 -15.34
C SER A 136 1.29 -19.96 -15.70
N LYS A 137 1.78 -20.27 -16.90
CA LYS A 137 3.07 -19.80 -17.40
C LYS A 137 3.07 -18.30 -17.65
N ASP A 138 2.05 -17.78 -18.32
CA ASP A 138 1.98 -16.34 -18.61
C ASP A 138 1.81 -15.53 -17.33
N LEU A 139 1.00 -16.03 -16.40
CA LEU A 139 0.86 -15.44 -15.08
C LEU A 139 2.20 -15.45 -14.32
N ALA A 140 2.92 -16.58 -14.29
CA ALA A 140 4.25 -16.67 -13.66
C ALA A 140 5.24 -15.66 -14.27
N ASN A 141 5.25 -15.53 -15.60
CA ASN A 141 6.12 -14.59 -16.31
C ASN A 141 5.82 -13.15 -15.90
N GLN A 142 4.54 -12.76 -15.88
CA GLN A 142 4.14 -11.40 -15.50
C GLN A 142 4.45 -11.09 -14.03
N LEU A 143 4.21 -12.04 -13.12
CA LEU A 143 4.59 -11.89 -11.71
C LEU A 143 6.11 -11.73 -11.57
N THR A 144 6.89 -12.59 -12.24
CA THR A 144 8.36 -12.55 -12.21
C THR A 144 8.91 -11.25 -12.77
N GLU A 145 8.37 -10.76 -13.89
CA GLU A 145 8.78 -9.49 -14.49
C GLU A 145 8.52 -8.30 -13.55
N HIS A 146 7.33 -8.26 -12.94
CA HIS A 146 6.98 -7.26 -11.95
C HIS A 146 7.91 -7.31 -10.73
N ASP A 147 8.08 -8.50 -10.14
CA ASP A 147 8.89 -8.72 -8.95
C ASP A 147 10.37 -8.40 -9.23
N TRP A 148 10.86 -8.69 -10.44
CA TRP A 148 12.20 -8.32 -10.89
C TRP A 148 12.39 -6.81 -10.98
N ASN A 149 11.38 -6.08 -11.45
CA ASN A 149 11.43 -4.61 -11.50
C ASN A 149 11.42 -3.98 -10.11
N LEU A 150 10.65 -4.52 -9.16
CA LEU A 150 10.70 -4.11 -7.76
C LEU A 150 12.05 -4.43 -7.12
N PHE A 151 12.58 -5.63 -7.37
CA PHE A 151 13.87 -6.04 -6.80
C PHE A 151 15.02 -5.15 -7.29
N LYS A 152 15.06 -4.83 -8.59
CA LYS A 152 16.06 -3.91 -9.16
C LYS A 152 15.98 -2.49 -8.61
N SER A 153 14.83 -2.07 -8.06
CA SER A 153 14.69 -0.72 -7.50
C SER A 153 15.31 -0.59 -6.12
N ILE A 154 15.64 -1.71 -5.46
CA ILE A 154 16.26 -1.73 -4.14
C ILE A 154 17.75 -1.39 -4.25
N HIS A 155 18.16 -0.30 -3.62
CA HIS A 155 19.58 -0.02 -3.45
C HIS A 155 20.16 -0.85 -2.29
N GLN A 156 21.35 -1.41 -2.44
CA GLN A 156 21.98 -2.30 -1.42
C GLN A 156 22.07 -1.68 -0.01
N VAL A 157 22.21 -0.36 0.07
CA VAL A 157 22.31 0.37 1.35
C VAL A 157 20.94 0.42 2.07
N GLU A 158 19.81 0.34 1.35
CA GLU A 158 18.48 0.27 1.99
C GLU A 158 18.35 -0.95 2.90
N LEU A 159 19.00 -2.08 2.56
CA LEU A 159 19.03 -3.27 3.41
C LEU A 159 19.75 -3.01 4.73
N ILE A 160 20.82 -2.21 4.71
CA ILE A 160 21.55 -1.81 5.92
C ILE A 160 20.65 -0.93 6.79
N TYR A 161 20.00 0.07 6.19
CA TYR A 161 19.08 0.96 6.90
C TYR A 161 17.89 0.21 7.49
N TYR A 162 17.36 -0.77 6.78
CA TYR A 162 16.27 -1.63 7.24
C TYR A 162 16.66 -2.45 8.47
N VAL A 163 17.83 -3.09 8.46
CA VAL A 163 18.30 -3.94 9.58
C VAL A 163 18.69 -3.12 10.81
N VAL A 164 19.39 -2.00 10.61
CA VAL A 164 19.86 -1.15 11.73
C VAL A 164 18.73 -0.29 12.29
N GLY A 165 17.72 0.00 11.47
CA GLY A 165 16.50 0.72 11.83
C GLY A 165 16.51 2.18 11.36
N PRO A 166 15.34 2.71 10.93
CA PRO A 166 15.22 4.04 10.33
C PRO A 166 15.60 5.17 11.29
N GLN A 167 15.49 4.95 12.61
CA GLN A 167 15.83 5.92 13.64
C GLN A 167 17.31 6.33 13.66
N LYS A 168 18.20 5.45 13.17
CA LYS A 168 19.64 5.76 13.07
C LYS A 168 19.99 6.52 11.79
N PHE A 169 19.07 6.55 10.82
CA PHE A 169 19.28 7.17 9.51
C PHE A 169 18.08 8.00 9.06
N PRO A 170 17.78 9.15 9.72
CA PRO A 170 16.62 9.98 9.39
C PRO A 170 16.59 10.50 7.95
N SER A 171 17.77 10.68 7.34
CA SER A 171 17.94 11.13 5.96
C SER A 171 17.97 9.99 4.93
N ALA A 172 17.60 8.78 5.34
CA ALA A 172 17.52 7.62 4.48
C ALA A 172 16.07 7.16 4.26
N THR A 173 15.88 6.32 3.25
CA THR A 173 14.61 5.66 2.97
C THR A 173 14.84 4.16 2.81
N THR A 174 13.86 3.38 3.23
CA THR A 174 13.77 1.93 3.04
C THR A 174 12.59 1.55 2.15
N ALA A 175 12.01 2.53 1.46
CA ALA A 175 10.75 2.40 0.73
C ALA A 175 10.76 1.28 -0.31
N ASN A 176 11.87 1.07 -1.03
CA ASN A 176 11.92 0.02 -2.05
C ASN A 176 11.97 -1.37 -1.40
N VAL A 177 12.73 -1.51 -0.31
CA VAL A 177 12.76 -2.76 0.50
C VAL A 177 11.39 -3.05 1.08
N GLU A 178 10.75 -2.07 1.73
CA GLU A 178 9.43 -2.23 2.32
C GLU A 178 8.37 -2.59 1.27
N ARG A 179 8.42 -1.94 0.09
CA ARG A 179 7.54 -2.25 -1.04
C ARG A 179 7.73 -3.69 -1.51
N PHE A 180 8.96 -4.17 -1.62
CA PHE A 180 9.25 -5.54 -2.04
C PHE A 180 8.83 -6.58 -0.98
N LEU A 181 9.02 -6.30 0.30
CA LEU A 181 8.53 -7.17 1.38
C LEU A 181 6.99 -7.19 1.44
N ARG A 182 6.35 -6.04 1.23
CA ARG A 182 4.89 -5.95 1.12
C ARG A 182 4.35 -6.76 -0.06
N ARG A 183 5.06 -6.79 -1.19
CA ARG A 183 4.69 -7.59 -2.37
C ARG A 183 4.61 -9.08 -2.06
N PHE A 184 5.50 -9.61 -1.22
CA PHE A 184 5.41 -11.01 -0.79
C PHE A 184 4.08 -11.29 -0.06
N ASN A 185 3.72 -10.43 0.88
CA ASN A 185 2.44 -10.53 1.60
C ASN A 185 1.25 -10.39 0.65
N GLU A 186 1.34 -9.49 -0.34
CA GLU A 186 0.30 -9.28 -1.34
C GLU A 186 -0.03 -10.58 -2.07
N LEU A 187 0.98 -11.27 -2.57
CA LEU A 187 0.81 -12.54 -3.29
C LEU A 187 0.25 -13.64 -2.38
N GLN A 188 0.75 -13.75 -1.16
CA GLN A 188 0.25 -14.73 -0.19
C GLN A 188 -1.24 -14.51 0.13
N PHE A 189 -1.62 -13.27 0.44
CA PHE A 189 -3.00 -12.92 0.76
C PHE A 189 -3.91 -13.00 -0.46
N TRP A 190 -3.42 -12.67 -1.65
CA TRP A 190 -4.18 -12.83 -2.89
C TRP A 190 -4.57 -14.31 -3.12
N ILE A 191 -3.61 -15.23 -3.04
CA ILE A 191 -3.90 -16.68 -3.18
C ILE A 191 -4.93 -17.12 -2.14
N THR A 192 -4.75 -16.70 -0.89
CA THR A 192 -5.66 -17.04 0.22
C THR A 192 -7.06 -16.49 -0.03
N THR A 193 -7.15 -15.23 -0.50
CA THR A 193 -8.41 -14.53 -0.78
C THR A 193 -9.19 -15.23 -1.87
N GLU A 194 -8.55 -15.56 -3.00
CA GLU A 194 -9.21 -16.25 -4.11
C GLU A 194 -9.70 -17.65 -3.74
N LEU A 195 -8.93 -18.39 -2.94
CA LEU A 195 -9.35 -19.70 -2.44
C LEU A 195 -10.53 -19.59 -1.45
N CYS A 196 -10.50 -18.65 -0.52
CA CYS A 196 -11.55 -18.48 0.49
C CYS A 196 -12.85 -17.93 -0.10
N LEU A 197 -12.78 -17.09 -1.13
CA LEU A 197 -13.95 -16.53 -1.81
C LEU A 197 -14.51 -17.43 -2.93
N CYS A 198 -13.84 -18.54 -3.25
CA CYS A 198 -14.37 -19.56 -4.16
C CYS A 198 -15.27 -20.54 -3.41
N GLY A 199 -16.60 -20.30 -3.43
CA GLY A 199 -17.57 -21.15 -2.74
C GLY A 199 -17.66 -22.58 -3.31
N ASP A 200 -17.47 -22.74 -4.62
CA ASP A 200 -17.55 -24.04 -5.31
C ASP A 200 -16.30 -24.89 -5.01
N VAL A 201 -16.51 -26.09 -4.47
CA VAL A 201 -15.44 -27.01 -4.05
C VAL A 201 -14.60 -27.50 -5.23
N ILE A 202 -15.22 -27.80 -6.36
CA ILE A 202 -14.55 -28.33 -7.55
C ILE A 202 -13.67 -27.24 -8.17
N LYS A 203 -14.23 -26.02 -8.30
CA LYS A 203 -13.49 -24.86 -8.80
C LYS A 203 -12.35 -24.49 -7.85
N ARG A 204 -12.57 -24.50 -6.54
CA ARG A 204 -11.52 -24.26 -5.55
C ARG A 204 -10.37 -25.27 -5.65
N ALA A 205 -10.65 -26.55 -5.91
CA ALA A 205 -9.62 -27.55 -6.16
C ALA A 205 -8.86 -27.30 -7.49
N GLN A 206 -9.53 -26.77 -8.52
CA GLN A 206 -8.89 -26.35 -9.77
C GLN A 206 -7.95 -25.16 -9.55
N LEU A 207 -8.39 -24.14 -8.79
CA LEU A 207 -7.57 -22.99 -8.41
C LEU A 207 -6.34 -23.41 -7.62
N LEU A 208 -6.49 -24.31 -6.64
CA LEU A 208 -5.36 -24.84 -5.89
C LEU A 208 -4.33 -25.50 -6.81
N ARG A 209 -4.76 -26.35 -7.75
CA ARG A 209 -3.86 -26.94 -8.76
C ARG A 209 -3.21 -25.87 -9.63
N LYS A 210 -3.94 -24.81 -9.99
CA LYS A 210 -3.41 -23.70 -10.78
C LYS A 210 -2.31 -22.96 -10.03
N PHE A 211 -2.49 -22.66 -8.74
CA PHE A 211 -1.48 -22.00 -7.91
C PHE A 211 -0.26 -22.89 -7.66
N ILE A 212 -0.43 -24.21 -7.51
CA ILE A 212 0.70 -25.15 -7.47
C ILE A 212 1.50 -25.09 -8.77
N LYS A 213 0.82 -25.09 -9.93
CA LYS A 213 1.47 -24.95 -11.24
C LYS A 213 2.10 -23.57 -11.47
N LEU A 214 1.59 -22.53 -10.83
CA LEU A 214 2.15 -21.18 -10.88
C LEU A 214 3.48 -21.11 -10.11
N ALA A 215 3.58 -21.87 -9.02
CA ALA A 215 4.75 -21.89 -8.13
C ALA A 215 5.86 -22.86 -8.57
N ALA A 216 5.54 -23.83 -9.44
CA ALA A 216 6.45 -24.85 -9.94
C ALA A 216 7.14 -24.41 -11.25
#